data_AF-A0A1X7R5W4-F1
#
_entry.id   AF-A0A1X7R5W4-F1
#
_cell.length_a   1.000
_cell.length_b   1.000
_cell.length_c   1.000
_cell.angle_alpha   90.00
_cell.angle_beta   90.00
_cell.angle_gamma   90.00
#
_symmetry.space_group_name_H-M   'P 1'
#
loop_
_entity.id
_entity.type
_entity.pdbx_description
1 polymer ?
#
loop_
_entity_poly.entity_id
_entity_poly.type
_entity_poly.pdbx_seq_one_letter_code
_entity_poly.pdbx_strand_id
1 'polypeptide(L)'
;MLSVSCVKSNQKNIMTSWVKSLNQVRYKRTKSKGSSSITPQTQRIITQLSVLSARKKQPKMLKLSKEDLIKHQTIQTAWNTYQDILQNERQTMLKLQYNKMDEAMTILKDISPKLYNQANIDESGKVFPMEMRVPTDYPPRKLWYYDYKK
;
A
#
# COMPACT_ATOMS: atom_id res chain seq x y z
N MET A 1 -21.65 -17.77 -64.73
CA MET A 1 -23.01 -18.34 -64.72
C MET A 1 -23.14 -19.08 -63.39
N LEU A 2 -24.03 -18.81 -62.44
CA LEU A 2 -25.34 -18.15 -62.45
C LEU A 2 -25.49 -17.22 -61.24
N SER A 3 -26.26 -16.16 -61.48
CA SER A 3 -26.86 -15.24 -60.52
C SER A 3 -28.19 -15.84 -60.02
N VAL A 4 -28.45 -15.78 -58.70
CA VAL A 4 -29.79 -15.68 -58.08
C VAL A 4 -29.59 -14.97 -56.73
N SER A 5 -29.79 -13.65 -56.63
CA SER A 5 -31.04 -12.94 -56.33
C SER A 5 -31.69 -13.23 -54.96
N CYS A 6 -31.45 -12.31 -54.03
CA CYS A 6 -32.39 -11.64 -53.11
C CYS A 6 -33.45 -12.46 -52.35
N VAL A 7 -33.35 -12.47 -51.02
CA VAL A 7 -34.51 -12.22 -50.13
C VAL A 7 -34.08 -11.24 -49.03
N LYS A 8 -34.68 -10.05 -49.05
CA LYS A 8 -34.69 -9.10 -47.94
C LYS A 8 -35.73 -9.58 -46.93
N SER A 9 -35.32 -9.81 -45.68
CA SER A 9 -36.22 -9.77 -44.54
C SER A 9 -35.71 -8.77 -43.50
N ASN A 10 -36.50 -7.73 -43.36
CA ASN A 10 -36.42 -6.63 -42.43
C ASN A 10 -36.92 -7.11 -41.06
N GLN A 11 -36.05 -7.13 -40.05
CA GLN A 11 -36.46 -6.93 -38.66
C GLN A 11 -35.41 -6.10 -37.91
N LYS A 12 -35.70 -4.82 -37.80
CA LYS A 12 -35.19 -3.96 -36.74
C LYS A 12 -35.72 -4.50 -35.41
N ASN A 13 -34.85 -4.84 -34.46
CA ASN A 13 -35.23 -4.67 -33.07
C ASN A 13 -34.06 -4.14 -32.25
N ILE A 14 -34.33 -2.95 -31.70
CA ILE A 14 -33.43 -2.09 -30.97
C ILE A 14 -33.51 -2.55 -29.52
N MET A 15 -32.44 -3.14 -29.01
CA MET A 15 -32.19 -3.17 -27.56
C MET A 15 -30.79 -2.66 -27.29
N THR A 16 -30.59 -1.38 -27.58
CA THR A 16 -29.54 -0.60 -26.91
C THR A 16 -29.96 -0.47 -25.45
N SER A 17 -29.35 -1.27 -24.59
CA SER A 17 -29.46 -1.11 -23.15
C SER A 17 -28.97 0.30 -22.79
N TRP A 18 -29.86 1.08 -22.22
CA TRP A 18 -29.52 2.36 -21.62
C TRP A 18 -28.75 2.10 -20.33
N VAL A 19 -27.44 1.84 -20.43
CA VAL A 19 -26.55 2.09 -19.29
C VAL A 19 -26.39 3.61 -19.23
N LYS A 20 -27.33 4.27 -18.53
CA LYS A 20 -27.10 5.63 -18.06
C LYS A 20 -25.92 5.54 -17.09
N SER A 21 -24.72 5.83 -17.58
CA SER A 21 -23.61 6.25 -16.73
C SER A 21 -24.14 7.38 -15.85
N LEU A 22 -24.42 7.08 -14.59
CA LEU A 22 -24.63 8.07 -13.55
C LEU A 22 -23.26 8.62 -13.14
N ASN A 23 -22.54 9.18 -14.11
CA ASN A 23 -21.50 10.13 -13.82
C ASN A 23 -22.21 11.38 -13.32
N GLN A 24 -22.55 11.41 -12.03
CA GLN A 24 -22.74 12.67 -11.32
C GLN A 24 -21.37 13.35 -11.22
N VAL A 25 -20.86 13.82 -12.36
CA VAL A 25 -19.91 14.92 -12.39
C VAL A 25 -20.71 16.06 -11.79
N ARG A 26 -20.47 16.34 -10.51
CA ARG A 26 -21.02 17.50 -9.84
C ARG A 26 -20.46 18.70 -10.59
N TYR A 27 -21.16 19.14 -11.63
CA TYR A 27 -20.97 20.44 -12.24
C TYR A 27 -21.36 21.47 -11.19
N LYS A 28 -20.45 21.73 -10.25
CA LYS A 28 -20.54 22.92 -9.44
C LYS A 28 -20.25 24.06 -10.40
N ARG A 29 -21.31 24.52 -11.06
CA ARG A 29 -21.36 25.71 -11.88
C ARG A 29 -20.59 26.81 -11.14
N THR A 30 -19.40 27.14 -11.63
CA THR A 30 -18.70 28.36 -11.23
C THR A 30 -19.58 29.49 -11.77
N LYS A 31 -20.56 29.93 -10.96
CA LYS A 31 -21.50 30.97 -11.36
C LYS A 31 -20.68 32.19 -11.75
N SER A 32 -20.72 32.54 -13.03
CA SER A 32 -20.19 33.76 -13.63
C SER A 32 -21.02 35.01 -13.27
N LYS A 33 -21.68 35.05 -12.10
CA LYS A 33 -22.24 36.29 -11.57
C LYS A 33 -21.19 36.92 -10.65
N GLY A 34 -20.22 37.61 -11.27
CA GLY A 34 -19.15 38.39 -10.60
C GLY A 34 -17.70 38.01 -10.94
N SER A 35 -17.44 37.19 -11.97
CA SER A 35 -16.13 36.55 -12.21
C SER A 35 -15.14 37.36 -13.09
N SER A 36 -14.82 38.59 -12.70
CA SER A 36 -13.72 39.36 -13.33
C SER A 36 -12.40 39.35 -12.51
N SER A 37 -12.33 38.60 -11.40
CA SER A 37 -11.24 38.78 -10.42
C SER A 37 -10.09 37.75 -10.47
N ILE A 38 -10.26 36.54 -11.02
CA ILE A 38 -9.25 35.47 -10.85
C ILE A 38 -9.08 34.62 -12.12
N THR A 39 -7.83 34.46 -12.57
CA THR A 39 -7.45 33.63 -13.72
C THR A 39 -7.77 32.15 -13.51
N PRO A 40 -8.04 31.37 -14.57
CA PRO A 40 -8.34 29.94 -14.43
C PRO A 40 -7.19 29.12 -13.82
N GLN A 41 -5.93 29.53 -14.01
CA GLN A 41 -4.76 28.90 -13.38
C GLN A 41 -4.77 29.13 -11.88
N THR A 42 -5.03 30.37 -11.44
CA THR A 42 -5.15 30.70 -10.02
C THR A 42 -6.34 29.98 -9.39
N GLN A 43 -7.44 29.79 -10.12
CA GLN A 43 -8.56 28.96 -9.64
C GLN A 43 -8.15 27.49 -9.42
N ARG A 44 -7.33 26.89 -10.30
CA ARG A 44 -6.79 25.53 -10.09
C ARG A 44 -5.94 25.44 -8.83
N ILE A 45 -5.06 26.41 -8.61
CA ILE A 45 -4.24 26.49 -7.38
C ILE A 45 -5.15 26.63 -6.16
N ILE A 46 -6.17 27.50 -6.20
CA ILE A 46 -7.14 27.64 -5.12
C ILE A 46 -7.89 26.32 -4.87
N THR A 47 -8.20 25.54 -5.90
CA THR A 47 -8.82 24.23 -5.72
C THR A 47 -7.86 23.20 -5.12
N GLN A 48 -6.58 23.18 -5.51
CA GLN A 48 -5.56 22.31 -4.92
C GLN A 48 -5.33 22.66 -3.43
N LEU A 49 -5.18 23.96 -3.14
CA LEU A 49 -5.12 24.47 -1.76
C LEU A 49 -6.40 24.16 -0.99
N SER A 50 -7.55 24.28 -1.66
CA SER A 50 -8.81 23.89 -1.07
C SER A 50 -8.77 22.42 -0.73
N VAL A 51 -8.36 21.50 -1.62
CA VAL A 51 -8.25 20.05 -1.37
C VAL A 51 -7.44 19.75 -0.11
N LEU A 52 -6.27 20.36 0.05
CA LEU A 52 -5.42 20.21 1.23
C LEU A 52 -6.01 20.82 2.50
N SER A 53 -6.80 21.89 2.38
CA SER A 53 -7.42 22.55 3.53
C SER A 53 -8.48 21.66 4.21
N ALA A 54 -8.49 21.63 5.54
CA ALA A 54 -9.52 20.94 6.35
C ALA A 54 -10.90 21.63 6.30
N ARG A 55 -10.99 22.82 5.68
CA ARG A 55 -12.21 23.65 5.61
C ARG A 55 -13.34 22.88 4.94
N LYS A 56 -14.43 22.64 5.68
CA LYS A 56 -15.64 21.90 5.26
C LYS A 56 -15.41 20.44 4.84
N LYS A 57 -14.24 19.86 5.17
CA LYS A 57 -13.93 18.44 4.93
C LYS A 57 -13.85 17.61 6.21
N GLN A 58 -13.47 18.23 7.33
CA GLN A 58 -13.46 17.54 8.60
C GLN A 58 -14.91 17.26 9.07
N PRO A 59 -15.22 16.02 9.48
CA PRO A 59 -16.49 15.71 10.10
C PRO A 59 -16.58 16.36 11.49
N LYS A 60 -17.77 16.32 12.10
CA LYS A 60 -17.90 16.67 13.52
C LYS A 60 -17.13 15.65 14.35
N MET A 61 -16.52 16.12 15.44
CA MET A 61 -15.81 15.27 16.39
C MET A 61 -16.74 14.17 16.94
N LEU A 62 -16.24 12.94 16.96
CA LEU A 62 -16.97 11.80 17.50
C LEU A 62 -17.15 11.98 19.01
N LYS A 63 -18.40 11.94 19.48
CA LYS A 63 -18.73 11.97 20.90
C LYS A 63 -19.09 10.56 21.33
N LEU A 64 -18.32 10.01 22.27
CA LEU A 64 -18.56 8.70 22.84
C LEU A 64 -19.30 8.83 24.17
N SER A 65 -20.09 7.82 24.51
CA SER A 65 -20.58 7.65 25.88
C SER A 65 -19.42 7.36 26.83
N LYS A 66 -19.61 7.54 28.14
CA LYS A 66 -18.57 7.20 29.12
C LYS A 66 -18.20 5.72 29.07
N GLU A 67 -19.19 4.86 28.89
CA GLU A 67 -18.99 3.41 28.78
C GLU A 67 -18.20 3.04 27.53
N ASP A 68 -18.53 3.62 26.37
CA ASP A 68 -17.81 3.34 25.13
C ASP A 68 -16.41 3.93 25.13
N LEU A 69 -16.19 5.05 25.81
CA LEU A 69 -14.85 5.58 26.04
C LEU A 69 -14.00 4.60 26.85
N ILE A 70 -14.56 4.02 27.92
CA ILE A 70 -13.86 3.00 28.71
C ILE A 70 -13.56 1.76 27.85
N LYS A 71 -14.53 1.27 27.07
CA LYS A 71 -14.31 0.14 26.13
C LYS A 71 -13.21 0.45 25.11
N HIS A 72 -13.20 1.66 24.55
CA HIS A 72 -12.16 2.06 23.61
C HIS A 72 -10.78 2.08 24.28
N GLN A 73 -10.69 2.62 25.49
CA GLN A 73 -9.45 2.65 26.25
C GLN A 73 -8.96 1.25 26.58
N THR A 74 -9.84 0.33 26.99
CA THR A 74 -9.45 -1.05 27.30
C THR A 74 -8.98 -1.82 26.07
N ILE A 75 -9.62 -1.62 24.90
CA ILE A 75 -9.14 -2.19 23.64
C ILE A 75 -7.75 -1.65 23.30
N GLN A 76 -7.55 -0.33 23.44
CA GLN A 76 -6.26 0.29 23.13
C GLN A 76 -5.16 -0.20 24.08
N THR A 77 -5.43 -0.31 25.38
CA THR A 77 -4.44 -0.82 26.34
C THR A 77 -4.11 -2.28 26.06
N ALA A 78 -5.11 -3.13 25.79
CA ALA A 78 -4.90 -4.53 25.42
C ALA A 78 -4.11 -4.68 24.10
N TRP A 79 -4.33 -3.80 23.12
CA TRP A 79 -3.53 -3.80 21.90
C TRP A 79 -2.08 -3.39 22.16
N ASN A 80 -1.87 -2.35 22.98
CA ASN A 80 -0.51 -1.91 23.33
C ASN A 80 0.26 -3.01 24.05
N THR A 81 -0.36 -3.67 25.05
CA THR A 81 0.29 -4.78 25.76
C THR A 81 0.62 -5.94 24.82
N TYR A 82 -0.26 -6.24 23.86
CA TYR A 82 0.03 -7.25 22.83
C TYR A 82 1.22 -6.86 21.94
N GLN A 83 1.30 -5.60 21.51
CA GLN A 83 2.44 -5.10 20.73
C GLN A 83 3.76 -5.16 21.51
N ASP A 84 3.73 -4.86 22.81
CA ASP A 84 4.90 -4.97 23.69
C ASP A 84 5.40 -6.41 23.77
N ILE A 85 4.48 -7.39 23.88
CA ILE A 85 4.82 -8.82 23.85
C ILE A 85 5.52 -9.17 22.53
N LEU A 86 4.94 -8.82 21.38
CA LEU A 86 5.56 -9.09 20.08
C LEU A 86 6.93 -8.44 19.92
N GLN A 87 7.11 -7.22 20.44
CA GLN A 87 8.40 -6.55 20.40
C GLN A 87 9.43 -7.26 21.27
N ASN A 88 9.04 -7.68 22.47
CA ASN A 88 9.90 -8.44 23.38
C ASN A 88 10.30 -9.79 22.76
N GLU A 89 9.38 -10.49 22.13
CA GLU A 89 9.67 -11.74 21.39
C GLU A 89 10.69 -11.49 20.26
N ARG A 90 10.51 -10.46 19.44
CA ARG A 90 11.51 -10.11 18.41
C ARG A 90 12.87 -9.77 19.02
N GLN A 91 12.89 -9.00 20.10
CA GLN A 91 14.15 -8.59 20.75
C GLN A 91 14.88 -9.77 21.40
N THR A 92 14.15 -10.69 22.03
CA THR A 92 14.73 -11.91 22.61
C THR A 92 15.31 -12.80 21.52
N MET A 93 14.64 -12.95 20.38
CA MET A 93 15.15 -13.69 19.23
C MET A 93 16.41 -13.06 18.65
N LEU A 94 16.45 -11.74 18.47
CA LEU A 94 17.66 -11.02 18.01
C LEU A 94 18.83 -11.20 18.99
N LYS A 95 18.56 -11.13 20.30
CA LYS A 95 19.57 -11.37 21.34
C LYS A 95 20.10 -12.81 21.28
N LEU A 96 19.22 -13.79 21.09
CA LEU A 96 19.62 -15.18 20.95
C LEU A 96 20.49 -15.38 19.71
N GLN A 97 20.10 -14.83 18.57
CA GLN A 97 20.87 -14.88 17.33
C GLN A 97 22.27 -14.29 17.52
N TYR A 98 22.36 -13.11 18.13
CA TYR A 98 23.64 -12.48 18.46
C TYR A 98 24.52 -13.37 19.33
N ASN A 99 23.98 -13.89 20.44
CA ASN A 99 24.74 -14.76 21.34
C ASN A 99 25.26 -16.01 20.62
N LYS A 100 24.44 -16.60 19.74
CA LYS A 100 24.84 -17.77 18.95
C LYS A 100 25.91 -17.45 17.90
N MET A 101 25.85 -16.27 17.28
CA MET A 101 26.89 -15.80 16.39
C MET A 101 28.22 -15.60 17.14
N ASP A 102 28.18 -15.02 18.33
CA ASP A 102 29.35 -14.80 19.18
C ASP A 102 29.97 -16.13 19.64
N GLU A 103 29.16 -17.06 20.15
CA GLU A 103 29.59 -18.43 20.48
C GLU A 103 30.23 -19.13 19.26
N ALA A 104 29.63 -19.04 18.08
CA ALA A 104 30.20 -19.66 16.87
C ALA A 104 31.53 -19.01 16.46
N MET A 105 31.66 -17.69 16.62
CA MET A 105 32.84 -16.94 16.21
C MET A 105 34.01 -17.14 17.17
N THR A 106 33.73 -17.27 18.47
CA THR A 106 34.73 -17.69 19.48
C THR A 106 35.27 -19.09 19.17
N ILE A 107 34.40 -20.07 18.89
CA ILE A 107 34.82 -21.42 18.47
C ILE A 107 35.66 -21.37 17.18
N LEU A 108 35.26 -20.57 16.19
CA LEU A 108 35.99 -20.46 14.93
C LEU A 108 37.41 -19.90 15.14
N LYS A 109 37.56 -18.94 16.06
CA LYS A 109 38.85 -18.35 16.43
C LYS A 109 39.82 -19.39 17.00
N ASP A 110 39.30 -20.25 17.86
CA ASP A 110 40.09 -21.29 18.53
C ASP A 110 40.52 -22.40 17.56
N ILE A 111 39.65 -22.80 16.63
CA ILE A 111 39.94 -23.85 15.65
C ILE A 111 40.85 -23.33 14.52
N SER A 112 40.52 -22.18 13.93
CA SER A 112 41.25 -21.63 12.79
C SER A 112 41.25 -20.10 12.77
N PRO A 113 42.33 -19.44 13.21
CA PRO A 113 42.40 -17.98 13.22
C PRO A 113 42.38 -17.38 11.80
N LYS A 114 42.82 -18.13 10.78
CA LYS A 114 42.79 -17.68 9.38
C LYS A 114 41.36 -17.48 8.88
N LEU A 115 40.46 -18.44 9.14
CA LEU A 115 39.05 -18.36 8.76
C LEU A 115 38.31 -17.29 9.56
N TYR A 116 38.62 -17.16 10.85
CA TYR A 116 38.10 -16.09 11.69
C TYR A 116 38.41 -14.70 11.11
N ASN A 117 39.66 -14.46 10.72
CA ASN A 117 40.05 -13.16 10.13
C ASN A 117 39.30 -12.87 8.82
N GLN A 118 39.00 -13.89 8.02
CA GLN A 118 38.21 -13.75 6.78
C GLN A 118 36.74 -13.49 7.04
N ALA A 119 36.15 -14.13 8.06
CA ALA A 119 34.76 -13.93 8.44
C ALA A 119 34.52 -12.56 9.11
N ASN A 120 35.52 -12.03 9.82
CA ASN A 120 35.46 -10.73 10.52
C ASN A 120 35.82 -9.54 9.62
N ILE A 121 35.75 -9.69 8.29
CA ILE A 121 35.99 -8.59 7.36
C ILE A 121 34.75 -7.68 7.34
N ASP A 122 34.96 -6.37 7.40
CA ASP A 122 33.88 -5.39 7.34
C ASP A 122 33.12 -5.49 6.01
N GLU A 123 31.83 -5.83 6.08
CA GLU A 123 30.94 -5.91 4.91
C GLU A 123 30.39 -4.54 4.48
N SER A 124 31.21 -3.48 4.60
CA SER A 124 30.80 -2.13 4.20
C SER A 124 30.51 -2.09 2.69
N GLY A 125 29.27 -1.79 2.32
CA GLY A 125 28.80 -1.80 0.93
C GLY A 125 28.01 -3.03 0.51
N LYS A 126 27.82 -4.03 1.37
CA LYS A 126 26.91 -5.14 1.10
C LYS A 126 25.46 -4.66 1.14
N VAL A 127 24.74 -4.88 0.05
CA VAL A 127 23.32 -4.51 -0.09
C VAL A 127 22.44 -5.75 -0.19
N PHE A 128 21.19 -5.63 0.22
CA PHE A 128 20.20 -6.67 -0.04
C PHE A 128 19.94 -6.78 -1.55
N PRO A 129 19.87 -8.01 -2.09
CA PRO A 129 19.60 -8.22 -3.50
C PRO A 129 18.17 -7.79 -3.85
N MET A 130 17.98 -7.18 -5.02
CA MET A 130 16.68 -6.67 -5.47
C MET A 130 15.62 -7.77 -5.66
N GLU A 131 16.05 -9.01 -5.91
CA GLU A 131 15.13 -10.15 -6.04
C GLU A 131 14.52 -10.58 -4.71
N MET A 132 15.09 -10.18 -3.57
CA MET A 132 14.48 -10.40 -2.26
C MET A 132 13.37 -9.37 -2.03
N ARG A 133 12.15 -9.73 -2.41
CA ARG A 133 10.99 -8.83 -2.38
C ARG A 133 10.30 -8.83 -1.02
N VAL A 134 9.62 -7.72 -0.73
CA VAL A 134 8.70 -7.60 0.41
C VAL A 134 7.48 -8.51 0.16
N PRO A 135 7.01 -9.27 1.17
CA PRO A 135 5.81 -10.10 1.05
C PRO A 135 4.59 -9.29 0.60
N THR A 136 3.77 -9.90 -0.27
CA THR A 136 2.52 -9.31 -0.78
C THR A 136 1.29 -10.01 -0.20
N ASP A 137 0.15 -9.33 -0.12
CA ASP A 137 -1.10 -9.88 0.42
C ASP A 137 -1.59 -11.12 -0.35
N TYR A 138 -1.41 -11.12 -1.67
CA TYR A 138 -1.74 -12.25 -2.55
C TYR A 138 -0.51 -12.68 -3.35
N PRO A 139 -0.34 -13.99 -3.62
CA PRO A 139 0.79 -14.47 -4.38
C PRO A 139 0.70 -14.05 -5.85
N PRO A 140 1.84 -13.89 -6.55
CA PRO A 140 1.87 -13.69 -7.99
C PRO A 140 1.44 -14.96 -8.75
N ARG A 141 1.14 -14.82 -10.05
CA ARG A 141 0.76 -15.96 -10.92
C ARG A 141 1.82 -17.07 -10.93
N LYS A 142 3.11 -16.72 -10.93
CA LYS A 142 4.24 -17.65 -10.80
C LYS A 142 4.86 -17.42 -9.43
N LEU A 143 4.67 -18.38 -8.51
CA LEU A 143 5.10 -18.26 -7.11
C LEU A 143 6.62 -18.24 -6.98
N TRP A 144 7.30 -19.06 -7.78
CA TRP A 144 8.76 -19.21 -7.73
C TRP A 144 9.36 -19.32 -9.13
N TYR A 145 10.53 -18.73 -9.32
CA TYR A 145 11.29 -18.79 -10.56
C TYR A 145 12.44 -19.79 -10.40
N TYR A 146 12.30 -20.97 -11.01
CA TYR A 146 13.35 -21.97 -11.04
C TYR A 146 14.48 -21.61 -12.04
N ASP A 147 14.15 -20.84 -13.08
CA ASP A 147 15.04 -20.56 -14.21
C ASP A 147 15.83 -19.25 -14.02
N TYR A 148 16.70 -19.20 -13.00
CA TYR A 148 17.56 -18.03 -12.77
C TYR A 148 18.89 -18.13 -13.54
N LYS A 149 19.43 -16.99 -13.96
CA LYS A 149 20.78 -16.93 -14.52
C LYS A 149 21.79 -16.93 -13.37
N LYS A 150 22.80 -17.78 -13.49
CA LYS A 150 23.90 -17.90 -12.51
C LYS A 150 24.88 -16.75 -12.66
#